data_AF-Q60AD0-F1
#
_entry.id   AF-Q60AD0-F1
#
_cell.length_a   1.000
_cell.length_b   1.000
_cell.length_c   1.000
_cell.angle_alpha   90.00
_cell.angle_beta   90.00
_cell.angle_gamma   90.00
#
_symmetry.space_group_name_H-M   'P 1'
#
loop_
_entity.id
_entity.type
_entity.pdbx_description
1 polymer ?
#
loop_
_entity_poly.entity_id
_entity_poly.type
_entity_poly.pdbx_seq_one_letter_code
_entity_poly.pdbx_strand_id
1 'polypeptide(L)'
;MTHPAPADPPETPSTSLASLIGHLAATIAAEHFPTGDRAALRRLNPDAPPNLAFYRFAFRHLPQNWENRRTAWTALVAGIALMCPKPHRPDRSVGLTLAETGYSEKRLERLLAAEGDTLHTLLLRAARFLAAKNESCNWTDFAHLLLDRNPEKARLKIARDYYRNLKDHD
;
A
#
# COMPACT_ATOMS: atom_id res chain seq x y z
N MET A 1 -51.89 -17.70 -16.53
CA MET A 1 -51.28 -17.36 -15.24
C MET A 1 -49.79 -17.56 -15.39
N THR A 2 -49.02 -16.49 -15.59
CA THR A 2 -47.57 -16.56 -15.79
C THR A 2 -46.90 -16.13 -14.49
N HIS A 3 -46.16 -17.04 -13.86
CA HIS A 3 -45.42 -16.78 -12.64
C HIS A 3 -44.15 -15.99 -13.00
N PRO A 4 -43.82 -14.87 -12.32
CA PRO A 4 -42.55 -14.19 -12.56
C PRO A 4 -41.39 -14.99 -11.97
N ALA A 5 -40.29 -15.06 -12.71
CA ALA A 5 -39.04 -15.68 -12.29
C ALA A 5 -38.48 -14.98 -11.02
N PRO A 6 -37.78 -15.70 -10.13
CA PRO A 6 -37.21 -15.10 -8.93
C PRO A 6 -36.13 -14.08 -9.34
N ALA A 7 -36.22 -12.88 -8.77
CA ALA A 7 -35.18 -11.87 -8.88
C ALA A 7 -33.89 -12.41 -8.25
N ASP A 8 -32.77 -12.26 -8.95
CA ASP A 8 -31.45 -12.58 -8.40
C ASP A 8 -31.21 -11.80 -7.09
N PRO A 9 -30.59 -12.42 -6.08
CA PRO A 9 -30.25 -11.74 -4.84
C PRO A 9 -29.27 -10.58 -5.12
N PRO A 10 -29.33 -9.48 -4.35
CA PRO A 10 -28.45 -8.34 -4.56
C PRO A 10 -26.99 -8.76 -4.36
N GLU A 11 -26.16 -8.60 -5.39
CA GLU A 11 -24.71 -8.75 -5.31
C GLU A 11 -24.18 -7.79 -4.23
N THR A 12 -23.71 -8.33 -3.11
CA THR A 12 -22.97 -7.56 -2.11
C THR A 12 -21.81 -6.82 -2.80
N PRO A 13 -21.65 -5.50 -2.63
CA PRO A 13 -20.60 -4.76 -3.31
C PRO A 13 -19.24 -5.31 -2.88
N SER A 14 -18.51 -5.84 -3.86
CA SER A 14 -17.12 -6.24 -3.65
C SER A 14 -16.33 -5.01 -3.22
N THR A 15 -15.80 -5.01 -1.99
CA THR A 15 -14.98 -3.89 -1.47
C THR A 15 -13.82 -3.63 -2.42
N SER A 16 -13.76 -2.41 -2.98
CA SER A 16 -12.66 -2.03 -3.88
C SER A 16 -11.32 -2.02 -3.14
N LEU A 17 -10.21 -2.27 -3.85
CA LEU A 17 -8.87 -2.21 -3.27
C LEU A 17 -8.61 -0.84 -2.61
N ALA A 18 -9.03 0.25 -3.25
CA ALA A 18 -8.89 1.60 -2.70
C ALA A 18 -9.61 1.76 -1.34
N SER A 19 -10.86 1.27 -1.24
CA SER A 19 -11.62 1.31 0.02
C SER A 19 -10.95 0.48 1.11
N LEU A 20 -10.42 -0.70 0.77
CA LEU A 20 -9.68 -1.54 1.69
C LEU A 20 -8.41 -0.85 2.19
N ILE A 21 -7.59 -0.28 1.30
CA ILE A 21 -6.36 0.42 1.67
C ILE A 21 -6.66 1.63 2.56
N GLY A 22 -7.70 2.40 2.24
CA GLY A 22 -8.18 3.49 3.09
C GLY A 22 -8.54 3.01 4.49
N HIS A 23 -9.28 1.90 4.60
CA HIS A 23 -9.64 1.29 5.89
C HIS A 23 -8.42 0.83 6.70
N LEU A 24 -7.46 0.12 6.07
CA LEU A 24 -6.24 -0.34 6.74
C LEU A 24 -5.42 0.84 7.26
N ALA A 25 -5.23 1.85 6.42
CA ALA A 25 -4.49 3.05 6.77
C ALA A 25 -5.13 3.82 7.93
N ALA A 26 -6.45 4.03 7.88
CA ALA A 26 -7.19 4.67 8.97
C ALA A 26 -7.09 3.87 10.28
N THR A 27 -7.21 2.54 10.20
CA THR A 27 -7.14 1.66 11.37
C THR A 27 -5.77 1.73 12.05
N ILE A 28 -4.67 1.62 11.30
CA ILE A 28 -3.31 1.67 11.86
C ILE A 28 -2.98 3.08 12.39
N ALA A 29 -3.51 4.12 11.74
CA ALA A 29 -3.30 5.52 12.11
C ALA A 29 -4.12 5.95 13.34
N ALA A 30 -5.23 5.26 13.64
CA ALA A 30 -6.14 5.65 14.72
C ALA A 30 -5.43 5.85 16.06
N GLU A 31 -5.90 6.82 16.85
CA GLU A 31 -5.33 7.14 18.17
C GLU A 31 -5.42 5.94 19.12
N HIS A 32 -6.58 5.26 19.11
CA HIS A 32 -6.83 4.06 19.92
C HIS A 32 -6.08 2.81 19.43
N PHE A 33 -5.37 2.86 18.30
CA PHE A 33 -4.60 1.70 17.83
C PHE A 33 -3.42 1.46 18.78
N PRO A 34 -3.25 0.25 19.36
CA PRO A 34 -2.25 0.03 20.41
C PRO A 34 -0.85 0.43 19.94
N THR A 35 -0.18 1.32 20.69
CA THR A 35 1.13 1.86 20.32
C THR A 35 2.19 0.77 20.14
N GLY A 36 2.15 -0.27 20.99
CA GLY A 36 3.02 -1.44 20.88
C GLY A 36 2.80 -2.22 19.58
N ASP A 37 1.54 -2.48 19.21
CA ASP A 37 1.22 -3.16 17.94
C ASP A 37 1.65 -2.28 16.75
N ARG A 38 1.42 -0.97 16.79
CA ARG A 38 1.88 -0.04 15.74
C ARG A 38 3.39 -0.08 15.55
N ALA A 39 4.14 -0.06 16.65
CA ALA A 39 5.59 -0.18 16.62
C ALA A 39 6.04 -1.55 16.10
N ALA A 40 5.34 -2.62 16.44
CA ALA A 40 5.62 -3.96 15.93
C ALA A 40 5.34 -4.08 14.43
N LEU A 41 4.27 -3.46 13.91
CA LEU A 41 3.96 -3.40 12.48
C LEU A 41 5.05 -2.63 11.70
N ARG A 42 5.54 -1.51 12.23
CA ARG A 42 6.66 -0.74 11.62
C ARG A 42 7.95 -1.53 11.43
N ARG A 43 8.18 -2.52 12.30
CA ARG A 43 9.41 -3.34 12.34
C ARG A 43 9.30 -4.64 11.55
N LEU A 44 8.15 -4.90 10.92
CA LEU A 44 7.97 -6.09 10.12
C LEU A 44 8.99 -6.16 8.99
N ASN A 45 9.50 -7.36 8.77
CA ASN A 45 10.33 -7.71 7.63
C ASN A 45 9.54 -8.70 6.75
N PRO A 46 9.20 -8.34 5.50
CA PRO A 46 8.48 -9.23 4.57
C PRO A 46 9.17 -10.58 4.36
N ASP A 47 10.49 -10.61 4.46
CA ASP A 47 11.32 -11.79 4.18
C ASP A 47 11.52 -12.67 5.42
N ALA A 48 10.96 -12.27 6.57
CA ALA A 48 11.02 -13.03 7.81
C ALA A 48 9.61 -13.43 8.29
N PRO A 49 9.48 -14.44 9.17
CA PRO A 49 8.22 -14.77 9.82
C PRO A 49 7.62 -13.53 10.53
N PRO A 50 6.36 -13.17 10.26
CA PRO A 50 5.71 -12.06 10.94
C PRO A 50 5.54 -12.33 12.44
N ASN A 51 5.50 -11.25 13.23
CA ASN A 51 5.20 -11.34 14.66
C ASN A 51 3.68 -11.43 14.93
N LEU A 52 3.29 -11.72 16.17
CA LEU A 52 1.89 -11.85 16.57
C LEU A 52 1.04 -10.58 16.33
N ALA A 53 1.64 -9.39 16.36
CA ALA A 53 0.91 -8.16 16.07
C ALA A 53 0.43 -8.12 14.62
N PHE A 54 1.25 -8.63 13.68
CA PHE A 54 0.82 -8.80 12.30
C PHE A 54 -0.35 -9.78 12.20
N TYR A 55 -0.28 -10.96 12.82
CA TYR A 55 -1.38 -11.93 12.74
C TYR A 55 -2.68 -11.41 13.34
N ARG A 56 -2.62 -10.76 14.51
CA ARG A 56 -3.80 -10.10 15.13
C ARG A 56 -4.43 -9.08 14.20
N PHE A 57 -3.60 -8.27 13.54
CA PHE A 57 -4.06 -7.28 12.57
C PHE A 57 -4.64 -7.95 11.31
N ALA A 58 -3.92 -8.93 10.78
CA ALA A 58 -4.23 -9.62 9.53
C ALA A 58 -5.58 -10.32 9.59
N PHE A 59 -5.81 -11.17 10.59
CA PHE A 59 -7.06 -11.91 10.74
C PHE A 59 -8.29 -11.02 10.96
N ARG A 60 -8.10 -9.77 11.40
CA ARG A 60 -9.20 -8.83 11.63
C ARG A 60 -9.50 -7.94 10.44
N HIS A 61 -8.49 -7.56 9.66
CA HIS A 61 -8.60 -6.46 8.69
C HIS A 61 -8.21 -6.83 7.26
N LEU A 62 -7.40 -7.86 7.04
CA LEU A 62 -7.00 -8.26 5.69
C LEU A 62 -8.09 -9.11 5.01
N PRO A 63 -8.17 -9.08 3.67
CA PRO A 63 -9.17 -9.86 2.94
C PRO A 63 -8.89 -11.36 3.08
N GLN A 64 -9.89 -12.19 2.77
CA GLN A 64 -9.72 -13.64 2.74
C GLN A 64 -8.55 -14.03 1.83
N ASN A 65 -7.84 -15.10 2.18
CA ASN A 65 -6.70 -15.64 1.44
C ASN A 65 -5.50 -14.69 1.31
N TRP A 66 -5.37 -13.70 2.21
CA TRP A 66 -4.19 -12.84 2.28
C TRP A 66 -2.90 -13.65 2.47
N GLU A 67 -3.00 -14.84 3.07
CA GLU A 67 -1.93 -15.80 3.33
C GLU A 67 -1.20 -16.20 2.04
N ASN A 68 -1.92 -16.30 0.92
CA ASN A 68 -1.36 -16.63 -0.39
C ASN A 68 -0.37 -15.57 -0.91
N ARG A 69 -0.45 -14.35 -0.37
CA ARG A 69 0.45 -13.22 -0.68
C ARG A 69 0.99 -12.60 0.61
N ARG A 70 1.29 -13.42 1.62
CA ARG A 70 1.68 -12.98 2.96
C ARG A 70 2.86 -11.99 2.95
N THR A 71 3.87 -12.18 2.11
CA THR A 71 5.04 -11.27 2.01
C THR A 71 4.63 -9.88 1.50
N ALA A 72 3.82 -9.81 0.44
CA ALA A 72 3.29 -8.56 -0.10
C ALA A 72 2.41 -7.81 0.91
N TRP A 73 1.50 -8.52 1.59
CA TRP A 73 0.69 -7.91 2.66
C TRP A 73 1.52 -7.45 3.86
N THR A 74 2.57 -8.19 4.22
CA THR A 74 3.52 -7.77 5.27
C THR A 74 4.21 -6.47 4.88
N ALA A 75 4.70 -6.36 3.63
CA ALA A 75 5.33 -5.15 3.12
C ALA A 75 4.36 -3.95 3.11
N LEU A 76 3.12 -4.18 2.67
CA LEU A 76 2.09 -3.15 2.62
C LEU A 76 1.73 -2.63 4.02
N VAL A 77 1.46 -3.52 4.97
CA VAL A 77 1.12 -3.15 6.36
C VAL A 77 2.29 -2.44 7.04
N ALA A 78 3.51 -2.95 6.87
CA ALA A 78 4.71 -2.33 7.43
C ALA A 78 4.93 -0.92 6.86
N GLY A 79 4.76 -0.77 5.55
CA GLY A 79 4.85 0.49 4.84
C GLY A 79 3.86 1.53 5.35
N ILE A 80 2.58 1.16 5.46
CA ILE A 80 1.52 2.02 6.02
C ILE A 80 1.88 2.41 7.47
N ALA A 81 2.32 1.47 8.29
CA ALA A 81 2.68 1.75 9.68
C ALA A 81 3.88 2.72 9.81
N LEU A 82 4.86 2.63 8.89
CA LEU A 82 6.03 3.53 8.84
C LEU A 82 5.64 4.99 8.60
N MET A 83 4.58 5.24 7.84
CA MET A 83 4.13 6.59 7.47
C MET A 83 3.05 7.16 8.42
N CYS A 84 2.71 6.45 9.51
CA CYS A 84 1.82 7.00 10.54
C CYS A 84 2.46 8.21 11.24
N PRO A 85 1.68 9.25 11.60
CA PRO A 85 0.22 9.21 11.83
C PRO A 85 -0.66 9.52 10.62
N LYS A 86 -0.10 9.99 9.50
CA LYS A 86 -0.89 10.32 8.29
C LYS A 86 -0.40 9.47 7.11
N PRO A 87 -0.62 8.15 7.11
CA PRO A 87 0.04 7.29 6.14
C PRO A 87 -0.55 7.41 4.74
N HIS A 88 -1.87 7.66 4.63
CA HIS A 88 -2.60 7.58 3.37
C HIS A 88 -3.29 8.89 3.01
N ARG A 89 -3.12 9.31 1.76
CA ARG A 89 -3.75 10.50 1.19
C ARG A 89 -4.24 10.19 -0.24
N PRO A 90 -5.54 9.90 -0.45
CA PRO A 90 -6.06 9.41 -1.73
C PRO A 90 -5.82 10.34 -2.93
N ASP A 91 -5.79 11.65 -2.70
CA ASP A 91 -5.61 12.71 -3.69
C ASP A 91 -4.15 12.92 -4.11
N ARG A 92 -3.17 12.28 -3.46
CA ARG A 92 -1.74 12.40 -3.83
C ARG A 92 -1.18 11.07 -4.30
N SER A 93 -0.96 10.91 -5.61
CA SER A 93 -0.34 9.68 -6.14
C SER A 93 1.09 9.50 -5.63
N VAL A 94 1.56 8.25 -5.59
CA VAL A 94 2.93 7.94 -5.16
C VAL A 94 3.95 8.63 -6.08
N GLY A 95 3.72 8.61 -7.39
CA GLY A 95 4.62 9.25 -8.36
C GLY A 95 4.79 10.75 -8.11
N LEU A 96 3.67 11.48 -7.94
CA LEU A 96 3.66 12.90 -7.59
C LEU A 96 4.46 13.16 -6.31
N THR A 97 4.12 12.47 -5.21
CA THR A 97 4.77 12.70 -3.92
C THR A 97 6.27 12.39 -3.98
N LEU A 98 6.69 11.33 -4.70
CA LEU A 98 8.11 11.01 -4.88
C LEU A 98 8.87 12.10 -5.66
N ALA A 99 8.27 12.66 -6.72
CA ALA A 99 8.87 13.73 -7.49
C ALA A 99 9.04 15.01 -6.65
N GLU A 100 7.97 15.47 -6.01
CA GLU A 100 7.98 16.71 -5.22
C GLU A 100 8.89 16.64 -3.98
N THR A 101 9.19 15.44 -3.49
CA THR A 101 10.09 15.21 -2.35
C THR A 101 11.55 15.00 -2.74
N GLY A 102 11.88 15.03 -4.04
CA GLY A 102 13.25 14.84 -4.54
C GLY A 102 13.73 13.39 -4.46
N TYR A 103 12.84 12.41 -4.61
CA TYR A 103 13.27 11.03 -4.79
C TYR A 103 14.00 10.89 -6.13
N SER A 104 15.24 10.41 -6.16
CA SER A 104 16.02 10.40 -7.40
C SER A 104 15.46 9.43 -8.44
N GLU A 105 15.56 9.78 -9.72
CA GLU A 105 15.17 8.92 -10.84
C GLU A 105 15.79 7.52 -10.77
N LYS A 106 17.10 7.42 -10.49
CA LYS A 106 17.79 6.13 -10.33
C LYS A 106 17.17 5.24 -9.24
N ARG A 107 16.62 5.82 -8.18
CA ARG A 107 15.92 5.05 -7.13
C ARG A 107 14.52 4.65 -7.59
N LEU A 108 13.82 5.52 -8.31
CA LEU A 108 12.53 5.22 -8.91
C LEU A 108 12.64 4.09 -9.94
N GLU A 109 13.59 4.19 -10.88
CA GLU A 109 13.86 3.16 -11.89
C GLU A 109 14.07 1.79 -11.22
N ARG A 110 14.94 1.73 -10.21
CA ARG A 110 15.17 0.49 -9.44
C ARG A 110 13.90 -0.03 -8.76
N LEU A 111 13.07 0.85 -8.20
CA LEU A 111 11.81 0.47 -7.56
C LEU A 111 10.83 -0.13 -8.59
N LEU A 112 10.68 0.52 -9.74
CA LEU A 112 9.72 0.12 -10.76
C LEU A 112 10.15 -1.16 -11.50
N ALA A 113 11.45 -1.35 -11.73
CA ALA A 113 12.00 -2.53 -12.37
C ALA A 113 12.06 -3.77 -11.45
N ALA A 114 11.92 -3.58 -10.13
CA ALA A 114 12.03 -4.67 -9.17
C ALA A 114 10.79 -5.57 -9.13
N GLU A 115 11.04 -6.82 -8.70
CA GLU A 115 10.04 -7.86 -8.50
C GLU A 115 10.32 -8.62 -7.19
N GLY A 116 9.33 -9.36 -6.72
CA GLY A 116 9.43 -10.22 -5.53
C GLY A 116 9.99 -9.49 -4.31
N ASP A 117 10.92 -10.12 -3.61
CA ASP A 117 11.48 -9.62 -2.35
C ASP A 117 12.28 -8.31 -2.54
N THR A 118 12.88 -8.11 -3.71
CA THR A 118 13.55 -6.85 -4.03
C THR A 118 12.56 -5.70 -4.10
N LEU A 119 11.37 -5.92 -4.69
CA LEU A 119 10.30 -4.93 -4.73
C LEU A 119 9.83 -4.58 -3.31
N HIS A 120 9.61 -5.58 -2.45
CA HIS A 120 9.23 -5.36 -1.04
C HIS A 120 10.25 -4.48 -0.31
N THR A 121 11.54 -4.79 -0.47
CA THR A 121 12.63 -4.03 0.15
C THR A 121 12.68 -2.59 -0.35
N LEU A 122 12.62 -2.37 -1.66
CA LEU A 122 12.72 -1.03 -2.25
C LEU A 122 11.49 -0.18 -1.93
N LEU A 123 10.30 -0.77 -1.91
CA LEU A 123 9.07 -0.09 -1.51
C LEU A 123 9.14 0.36 -0.04
N LEU A 124 9.61 -0.49 0.87
CA LEU A 124 9.81 -0.10 2.27
C LEU A 124 10.89 0.98 2.44
N ARG A 125 11.88 1.05 1.54
CA ARG A 125 12.85 2.17 1.51
C ARG A 125 12.19 3.47 1.02
N ALA A 126 11.35 3.41 -0.01
CA ALA A 126 10.57 4.55 -0.48
C ALA A 126 9.62 5.08 0.62
N ALA A 127 8.92 4.18 1.31
CA ALA A 127 8.05 4.54 2.44
C ALA A 127 8.82 5.24 3.58
N ARG A 128 10.01 4.73 3.96
CA ARG A 128 10.87 5.38 4.95
C ARG A 128 11.35 6.75 4.50
N PHE A 129 11.69 6.90 3.21
CA PHE A 129 12.07 8.18 2.64
C PHE A 129 10.93 9.21 2.75
N LEU A 130 9.71 8.82 2.36
CA LEU A 130 8.53 9.69 2.48
C LEU A 130 8.20 10.02 3.94
N ALA A 131 8.29 9.04 4.84
CA ALA A 131 8.10 9.24 6.28
C ALA A 131 9.11 10.24 6.85
N ALA A 132 10.39 10.17 6.44
CA ALA A 132 11.42 11.12 6.86
C ALA A 132 11.17 12.54 6.34
N LYS A 133 10.43 12.69 5.23
CA LYS A 133 9.96 13.97 4.70
C LYS A 133 8.62 14.42 5.30
N ASN A 134 8.06 13.64 6.23
CA ASN A 134 6.74 13.84 6.83
C ASN A 134 5.62 13.96 5.78
N GLU A 135 5.74 13.20 4.69
CA GLU A 135 4.82 13.25 3.56
C GLU A 135 3.87 12.05 3.52
N SER A 136 2.70 12.28 2.93
CA SER A 136 1.64 11.27 2.76
C SER A 136 1.39 10.99 1.29
N CYS A 137 0.99 9.76 0.96
CA CYS A 137 0.69 9.38 -0.42
C CYS A 137 -0.47 8.37 -0.50
N ASN A 138 -0.96 8.16 -1.72
CA ASN A 138 -1.99 7.19 -2.01
C ASN A 138 -1.39 5.78 -2.08
N TRP A 139 -1.42 5.10 -0.94
CA TRP A 139 -1.00 3.70 -0.81
C TRP A 139 -1.69 2.70 -1.76
N THR A 140 -2.79 3.09 -2.43
CA THR A 140 -3.42 2.24 -3.45
C THR A 140 -2.50 1.99 -4.62
N ASP A 141 -1.67 2.98 -5.01
CA ASP A 141 -0.68 2.80 -6.08
C ASP A 141 0.35 1.71 -5.71
N PHE A 142 0.83 1.73 -4.46
CA PHE A 142 1.71 0.68 -3.93
C PHE A 142 1.01 -0.66 -3.77
N ALA A 143 -0.27 -0.67 -3.39
CA ALA A 143 -1.06 -1.88 -3.29
C ALA A 143 -1.21 -2.57 -4.65
N HIS A 144 -1.50 -1.83 -5.71
CA HIS A 144 -1.53 -2.38 -7.07
C HIS A 144 -0.16 -2.93 -7.51
N LEU A 145 0.92 -2.21 -7.18
CA LEU A 145 2.28 -2.65 -7.48
C LEU A 145 2.64 -4.00 -6.78
N LEU A 146 2.11 -4.24 -5.58
CA LEU A 146 2.40 -5.43 -4.77
C LEU A 146 1.42 -6.60 -4.99
N LEU A 147 0.14 -6.30 -5.20
CA LEU A 147 -0.96 -7.28 -5.08
C LEU A 147 -1.62 -7.64 -6.41
N ASP A 148 -1.36 -6.89 -7.48
CA ASP A 148 -1.87 -7.29 -8.79
C ASP A 148 -1.08 -8.48 -9.35
N ARG A 149 -1.68 -9.21 -10.30
CA ARG A 149 -0.96 -10.24 -11.07
C ARG A 149 -0.07 -9.62 -12.15
N ASN A 150 -0.46 -8.45 -12.66
CA ASN A 150 0.27 -7.70 -13.66
C ASN A 150 0.44 -6.25 -13.17
N PRO A 151 1.57 -5.91 -12.55
CA PRO A 151 1.80 -4.58 -11.99
C PRO A 151 2.16 -3.51 -13.03
N GLU A 152 2.24 -3.83 -14.33
CA GLU A 152 2.64 -2.87 -15.37
C GLU A 152 1.79 -1.59 -15.40
N LYS A 153 0.48 -1.72 -15.19
CA LYS A 153 -0.41 -0.55 -15.11
C LYS A 153 -0.05 0.37 -13.95
N ALA A 154 0.31 -0.20 -12.79
CA ALA A 154 0.75 0.56 -11.62
C ALA A 154 2.12 1.20 -11.87
N ARG A 155 3.07 0.45 -12.44
CA ARG A 155 4.41 0.96 -12.83
C ARG A 155 4.30 2.17 -13.74
N LEU A 156 3.50 2.06 -14.81
CA LEU A 156 3.33 3.12 -15.79
C LEU A 156 2.60 4.34 -15.21
N LYS A 157 1.59 4.12 -14.34
CA LYS A 157 0.93 5.21 -13.62
C LYS A 157 1.93 5.96 -12.72
N ILE A 158 2.69 5.25 -11.89
CA ILE A 158 3.66 5.86 -10.97
C ILE A 158 4.73 6.63 -11.75
N ALA A 159 5.30 6.04 -12.80
CA ALA A 159 6.28 6.71 -13.66
C ALA A 159 5.72 7.98 -14.30
N ARG A 160 4.51 7.88 -14.91
CA ARG A 160 3.85 9.03 -15.52
C ARG A 160 3.61 10.16 -14.53
N ASP A 161 3.08 9.84 -13.35
CA ASP A 161 2.78 10.84 -12.32
C ASP A 161 4.07 11.45 -11.76
N TYR A 162 5.16 10.68 -11.67
CA TYR A 162 6.46 11.18 -11.27
C TYR A 162 7.03 12.16 -12.31
N TYR A 163 7.17 11.75 -13.58
CA TYR A 163 7.80 12.58 -14.61
C TYR A 163 7.00 13.83 -14.96
N ARG A 164 5.67 13.79 -14.82
CA ARG A 164 4.82 14.99 -14.96
C ARG A 164 5.07 16.06 -13.91
N ASN A 165 5.60 15.68 -12.75
CA ASN A 165 5.79 16.56 -11.60
C ASN A 165 7.26 16.67 -11.19
N LEU A 166 8.17 16.08 -11.96
CA LEU A 166 9.60 16.27 -11.81
C LEU A 166 9.88 17.72 -12.19
N LYS A 167 10.26 18.54 -11.21
CA LYS A 167 10.76 19.88 -11.49
C LYS A 167 12.18 19.71 -12.02
N ASP A 168 12.46 20.33 -13.16
CA ASP A 168 13.84 20.51 -13.62
C ASP A 168 14.56 21.31 -12.54
N HIS A 169 15.40 20.62 -11.77
CA HIS A 169 16.41 21.29 -10.98
C HIS A 169 17.55 21.61 -11.94
N ASP A 170 17.42 22.75 -12.64
CA ASP A 170 18.54 23.45 -13.28
C ASP A 170 19.60 23.87 -12.24
#